data_AF-A0A4U1J469-F1
#
_entry.id   AF-A0A4U1J469-F1
#
_cell.length_a   1.000
_cell.length_b   1.000
_cell.length_c   1.000
_cell.angle_alpha   90.00
_cell.angle_beta   90.00
_cell.angle_gamma   90.00
#
_symmetry.space_group_name_H-M   'P 1'
#
loop_
_entity.id
_entity.type
_entity.pdbx_description
1 polymer ?
#
loop_
_entity_poly.entity_id
_entity_poly.type
_entity_poly.pdbx_seq_one_letter_code
_entity_poly.pdbx_strand_id
1 'polypeptide(L)'
;MSNLKFGANGDDYPEAAAKHLTDARTLLDAKRFDGAAYLAGFAIECSLRTVVMVGHMMKLLNEELAEAKRPPVPLARALKPGSRALDFKSVARNEAQTHGRDHDLADLAAATTGYKDVLSEGAVRYVPTVDMTRLPFRDLQKFTNIRYRGNGSVLSEDAAKWLEEACALYDASVGLMRRDGLVK
;
A
#
# COMPACT_ATOMS: atom_id res chain seq x y z
N MET A 1 -1.01 3.72 -15.41
CA MET A 1 0.27 4.24 -14.88
C MET A 1 -0.04 5.43 -14.01
N SER A 2 0.31 5.35 -12.74
CA SER A 2 -0.05 6.34 -11.75
C SER A 2 0.87 7.55 -11.78
N ASN A 3 0.37 8.66 -11.24
CA ASN A 3 1.17 9.81 -10.84
C ASN A 3 2.21 9.45 -9.78
N LEU A 4 2.16 8.25 -9.19
CA LEU A 4 3.14 7.73 -8.21
C LEU A 4 4.25 6.88 -8.83
N LYS A 5 4.25 6.63 -10.15
CA LYS A 5 5.34 5.90 -10.82
C LYS A 5 6.72 6.57 -10.68
N PHE A 6 7.77 5.81 -10.42
CA PHE A 6 9.15 6.31 -10.37
C PHE A 6 9.88 6.16 -11.70
N GLY A 7 10.10 7.26 -12.43
CA GLY A 7 10.84 7.21 -13.71
C GLY A 7 10.22 6.26 -14.73
N ALA A 8 10.97 5.92 -15.78
CA ALA A 8 10.47 5.05 -16.86
C ALA A 8 10.28 3.58 -16.41
N ASN A 9 11.15 3.10 -15.50
CA ASN A 9 11.25 1.69 -15.10
C ASN A 9 11.02 1.42 -13.61
N GLY A 10 10.71 2.43 -12.80
CA GLY A 10 10.57 2.26 -11.37
C GLY A 10 9.15 1.90 -10.94
N ASP A 11 9.08 1.46 -9.68
CA ASP A 11 7.89 0.91 -9.07
C ASP A 11 6.70 1.89 -9.12
N ASP A 12 5.53 1.33 -9.38
CA ASP A 12 4.24 2.00 -9.32
C ASP A 12 3.37 1.18 -8.37
N TYR A 13 3.52 1.41 -7.07
CA TYR A 13 2.83 0.60 -6.05
C TYR A 13 1.31 0.55 -6.24
N PRO A 14 0.60 1.66 -6.55
CA PRO A 14 -0.83 1.60 -6.85
C PRO A 14 -1.19 0.63 -7.98
N GLU A 15 -0.42 0.67 -9.08
CA GLU A 15 -0.64 -0.19 -10.24
C GLU A 15 -0.24 -1.64 -9.95
N ALA A 16 0.88 -1.85 -9.27
CA ALA A 16 1.37 -3.16 -8.87
C ALA A 16 0.36 -3.86 -7.96
N ALA A 17 -0.23 -3.14 -6.99
CA ALA A 17 -1.26 -3.70 -6.10
C ALA A 17 -2.45 -4.26 -6.89
N ALA A 18 -2.98 -3.49 -7.86
CA ALA A 18 -4.10 -3.92 -8.70
C ALA A 18 -3.76 -5.16 -9.53
N LYS A 19 -2.55 -5.18 -10.11
CA LYS A 19 -2.06 -6.32 -10.89
C LYS A 19 -1.91 -7.57 -10.02
N HIS A 20 -1.31 -7.43 -8.85
CA HIS A 20 -1.14 -8.54 -7.91
C HIS A 20 -2.47 -9.13 -7.45
N LEU A 21 -3.52 -8.32 -7.23
CA LEU A 21 -4.86 -8.85 -6.95
C LEU A 21 -5.44 -9.66 -8.11
N THR A 22 -5.30 -9.16 -9.33
CA THR A 22 -5.79 -9.83 -10.55
C THR A 22 -5.09 -11.18 -10.74
N ASP A 23 -3.77 -11.18 -10.59
CA ASP A 23 -2.95 -12.38 -10.71
C ASP A 23 -3.25 -13.36 -9.56
N ALA A 24 -3.40 -12.88 -8.33
CA ALA A 24 -3.75 -13.69 -7.16
C ALA A 24 -5.11 -14.41 -7.34
N ARG A 25 -6.12 -13.70 -7.84
CA ARG A 25 -7.43 -14.27 -8.18
C ARG A 25 -7.29 -15.38 -9.22
N THR A 26 -6.56 -15.10 -10.30
CA THR A 26 -6.31 -16.06 -11.38
C THR A 26 -5.64 -17.34 -10.85
N LEU A 27 -4.67 -17.20 -9.94
CA LEU A 27 -3.99 -18.34 -9.32
C LEU A 27 -4.90 -19.11 -8.36
N LEU A 28 -5.78 -18.42 -7.62
CA LEU A 28 -6.75 -19.06 -6.74
C LEU A 28 -7.72 -19.95 -7.54
N ASP A 29 -8.27 -19.42 -8.63
CA ASP A 29 -9.19 -20.13 -9.52
C ASP A 29 -8.50 -21.35 -10.18
N ALA A 30 -7.21 -21.24 -10.47
CA ALA A 30 -6.36 -22.32 -10.97
C ALA A 30 -5.88 -23.31 -9.88
N LYS A 31 -6.37 -23.20 -8.64
CA LYS A 31 -5.96 -24.03 -7.49
C LYS A 31 -4.47 -23.97 -7.15
N ARG A 32 -3.81 -22.86 -7.47
CA ARG A 32 -2.40 -22.57 -7.15
C ARG A 32 -2.30 -21.71 -5.88
N PHE A 33 -2.69 -22.31 -4.75
CA PHE A 33 -2.93 -21.60 -3.48
C PHE A 33 -1.71 -20.85 -2.93
N ASP A 34 -0.53 -21.46 -2.92
CA ASP A 34 0.71 -20.82 -2.47
C ASP A 34 0.99 -19.54 -3.28
N GLY A 35 0.82 -19.62 -4.60
CA GLY A 35 1.02 -18.48 -5.50
C GLY A 35 -0.05 -17.39 -5.32
N ALA A 36 -1.30 -17.79 -5.10
CA ALA A 36 -2.40 -16.87 -4.82
C ALA A 36 -2.15 -16.08 -3.52
N ALA A 37 -1.81 -16.78 -2.43
CA ALA A 37 -1.47 -16.16 -1.15
C ALA A 37 -0.22 -15.26 -1.26
N TYR A 38 0.80 -15.73 -1.98
CA TYR A 38 2.02 -14.96 -2.21
C TYR A 38 1.74 -13.62 -2.92
N LEU A 39 0.90 -13.61 -3.95
CA LEU A 39 0.54 -12.38 -4.66
C LEU A 39 -0.46 -11.52 -3.88
N ALA A 40 -1.35 -12.12 -3.08
CA ALA A 40 -2.21 -11.37 -2.16
C ALA A 40 -1.37 -10.59 -1.12
N GLY A 41 -0.31 -11.19 -0.59
CA GLY A 41 0.64 -10.51 0.30
C GLY A 41 1.31 -9.29 -0.36
N PHE A 42 1.74 -9.41 -1.61
CA PHE A 42 2.26 -8.27 -2.37
C PHE A 42 1.22 -7.19 -2.65
N ALA A 43 -0.04 -7.55 -2.89
CA ALA A 43 -1.11 -6.59 -3.06
C ALA A 43 -1.33 -5.77 -1.77
N ILE A 44 -1.30 -6.41 -0.60
CA ILE A 44 -1.37 -5.74 0.71
C ILE A 44 -0.16 -4.81 0.88
N GLU A 45 1.05 -5.32 0.65
CA GLU A 45 2.28 -4.54 0.79
C GLU A 45 2.25 -3.29 -0.10
N CYS A 46 1.96 -3.44 -1.39
CA CYS A 46 1.92 -2.31 -2.33
C CYS A 46 0.82 -1.30 -1.95
N SER A 47 -0.31 -1.75 -1.43
CA SER A 47 -1.38 -0.87 -0.95
C SER A 47 -0.95 -0.06 0.26
N LEU A 48 -0.33 -0.69 1.27
CA LEU A 48 0.17 0.00 2.46
C LEU A 48 1.35 0.93 2.13
N ARG A 49 2.28 0.52 1.27
CA ARG A 49 3.38 1.39 0.80
C ARG A 49 2.84 2.64 0.09
N THR A 50 1.73 2.51 -0.66
CA THR A 50 1.06 3.66 -1.27
C THR A 50 0.55 4.65 -0.22
N VAL A 51 -0.09 4.15 0.84
CA VAL A 51 -0.58 4.98 1.95
C VAL A 51 0.58 5.70 2.65
N VAL A 52 1.65 4.97 2.97
CA VAL A 52 2.86 5.54 3.59
C VAL A 52 3.46 6.63 2.71
N MET A 53 3.62 6.37 1.40
CA MET A 53 4.15 7.35 0.47
C MET A 53 3.32 8.64 0.42
N VAL A 54 1.99 8.49 0.28
CA VAL A 54 1.08 9.64 0.24
C VAL A 54 1.13 10.43 1.54
N GLY A 55 1.09 9.75 2.68
CA GLY A 55 1.19 10.39 3.99
C GLY A 55 2.51 11.12 4.21
N HIS A 56 3.63 10.52 3.83
CA HIS A 56 4.93 11.13 4.02
C HIS A 56 5.15 12.35 3.11
N MET A 57 4.70 12.29 1.84
CA MET A 57 4.73 13.48 0.97
C MET A 57 3.90 14.64 1.55
N MET A 58 2.75 14.33 2.15
CA MET A 58 1.90 15.35 2.78
C MET A 58 2.52 15.94 4.03
N LYS A 59 3.17 15.11 4.87
CA LYS A 59 3.91 15.56 6.04
C LYS A 59 4.96 16.60 5.65
N LEU A 60 5.83 16.26 4.71
CA LEU A 60 6.92 17.12 4.26
C LEU A 60 6.40 18.42 3.62
N LEU A 61 5.34 18.33 2.82
CA LEU A 61 4.72 19.53 2.25
C LEU A 61 4.12 20.44 3.34
N ASN A 62 3.44 19.88 4.34
CA ASN A 62 2.84 20.65 5.42
C ASN A 62 3.91 21.33 6.29
N GLU A 63 5.03 20.66 6.55
CA GLU A 63 6.19 21.23 7.25
C GLU A 63 6.76 22.43 6.47
N GLU A 64 6.97 22.29 5.15
CA GLU A 64 7.44 23.39 4.29
C GLU A 64 6.44 24.57 4.25
N LEU A 65 5.14 24.27 4.14
CA LEU A 65 4.10 25.30 4.15
C LEU A 65 4.04 26.03 5.49
N ALA A 66 4.17 25.31 6.62
CA ALA A 66 4.18 25.90 7.95
C ALA A 66 5.37 26.85 8.15
N GLU A 67 6.57 26.44 7.71
CA GLU A 67 7.77 27.29 7.74
C GLU A 67 7.55 28.57 6.91
N ALA A 68 6.91 28.44 5.75
CA ALA A 68 6.53 29.55 4.90
C ALA A 68 5.30 30.35 5.39
N LYS A 69 4.72 29.99 6.54
CA LYS A 69 3.48 30.57 7.12
C LYS A 69 2.29 30.53 6.15
N ARG A 70 2.15 29.44 5.39
CA ARG A 70 1.07 29.18 4.43
C ARG A 70 0.10 28.13 4.96
N PRO A 71 -1.19 28.19 4.60
CA PRO A 71 -2.15 27.18 5.00
C PRO A 71 -1.87 25.84 4.29
N PRO A 72 -2.30 24.71 4.88
CA PRO A 72 -2.20 23.40 4.24
C PRO A 72 -3.04 23.36 2.95
N VAL A 73 -2.62 22.52 2.00
CA VAL A 73 -3.36 22.28 0.75
C VAL A 73 -4.13 20.97 0.78
N PRO A 74 -5.34 20.91 0.19
CA PRO A 74 -6.08 19.66 0.06
C PRO A 74 -5.30 18.59 -0.71
N LEU A 75 -5.45 17.32 -0.31
CA LEU A 75 -4.71 16.20 -0.90
C LEU A 75 -4.86 16.11 -2.43
N ALA A 76 -6.08 16.29 -2.95
CA ALA A 76 -6.36 16.25 -4.38
C ALA A 76 -5.61 17.32 -5.18
N ARG A 77 -5.24 18.44 -4.56
CA ARG A 77 -4.38 19.47 -5.17
C ARG A 77 -2.91 19.11 -5.01
N ALA A 78 -2.54 18.59 -3.85
CA ALA A 78 -1.17 18.22 -3.51
C ALA A 78 -0.62 17.07 -4.38
N LEU A 79 -1.45 16.18 -4.92
CA LEU A 79 -1.00 15.05 -5.76
C LEU A 79 -1.15 15.27 -7.27
N LYS A 80 -1.53 16.49 -7.71
CA LYS A 80 -1.58 16.80 -9.15
C LYS A 80 -0.18 16.75 -9.78
N PRO A 81 -0.06 16.34 -11.05
CA PRO A 81 1.21 16.43 -11.77
C PRO A 81 1.84 17.83 -11.66
N GLY A 82 3.14 17.88 -11.36
CA GLY A 82 3.88 19.14 -11.18
C GLY A 82 3.66 19.84 -9.85
N SER A 83 2.93 19.25 -8.90
CA SER A 83 2.80 19.80 -7.55
C SER A 83 4.09 19.65 -6.74
N ARG A 84 4.27 20.55 -5.77
CA ARG A 84 5.40 20.53 -4.83
C ARG A 84 5.49 19.22 -4.02
N ALA A 85 4.36 18.57 -3.73
CA ALA A 85 4.37 17.31 -2.99
C ALA A 85 5.14 16.20 -3.73
N LEU A 86 5.07 16.19 -5.07
CA LEU A 86 5.73 15.17 -5.89
C LEU A 86 7.26 15.32 -5.90
N ASP A 87 7.81 16.45 -5.44
CA ASP A 87 9.26 16.60 -5.27
C ASP A 87 9.76 15.74 -4.09
N PHE A 88 8.90 15.45 -3.11
CA PHE A 88 9.21 14.61 -1.96
C PHE A 88 9.07 13.11 -2.22
N LYS A 89 8.67 12.73 -3.44
CA LYS A 89 8.32 11.35 -3.78
C LYS A 89 9.45 10.37 -3.50
N SER A 90 10.69 10.74 -3.82
CA SER A 90 11.85 9.87 -3.57
C SER A 90 12.07 9.64 -2.07
N VAL A 91 11.91 10.68 -1.24
CA VAL A 91 12.05 10.58 0.21
C VAL A 91 10.94 9.71 0.78
N ALA A 92 9.70 9.98 0.36
CA ALA A 92 8.52 9.21 0.77
C ALA A 92 8.60 7.73 0.38
N ARG A 93 9.21 7.40 -0.77
CA ARG A 93 9.48 6.00 -1.13
C ARG A 93 10.52 5.36 -0.23
N ASN A 94 11.62 6.04 0.04
CA ASN A 94 12.66 5.49 0.92
C ASN A 94 12.09 5.22 2.32
N GLU A 95 11.25 6.13 2.82
CA GLU A 95 10.48 5.92 4.05
C GLU A 95 9.59 4.68 3.91
N ALA A 96 8.77 4.63 2.86
CA ALA A 96 7.89 3.50 2.60
C ALA A 96 8.64 2.18 2.47
N GLN A 97 9.89 2.16 2.00
CA GLN A 97 10.77 0.98 1.89
C GLN A 97 11.43 0.58 3.20
N THR A 98 11.76 1.57 4.04
CA THR A 98 12.34 1.37 5.38
C THR A 98 11.35 0.67 6.31
N HIS A 99 10.08 1.08 6.24
CA HIS A 99 8.95 0.39 6.86
C HIS A 99 8.53 -0.79 5.99
N GLY A 100 8.33 -1.97 6.56
CA GLY A 100 8.13 -3.20 5.80
C GLY A 100 9.40 -3.73 5.15
N ARG A 101 10.56 -3.51 5.79
CA ARG A 101 11.79 -4.25 5.47
C ARG A 101 11.52 -5.76 5.59
N ASP A 102 12.18 -6.53 4.73
CA ASP A 102 11.98 -7.99 4.59
C ASP A 102 10.52 -8.41 4.30
N HIS A 103 9.72 -7.50 3.73
CA HIS A 103 8.30 -7.73 3.43
C HIS A 103 7.44 -8.02 4.68
N ASP A 104 7.78 -7.41 5.82
CA ASP A 104 6.99 -7.52 7.04
C ASP A 104 5.74 -6.63 6.99
N LEU A 105 4.57 -7.26 6.88
CA LEU A 105 3.30 -6.57 6.79
C LEU A 105 2.86 -5.91 8.12
N ALA A 106 3.33 -6.40 9.27
CA ALA A 106 2.99 -5.84 10.57
C ALA A 106 3.68 -4.49 10.78
N ASP A 107 4.98 -4.43 10.46
CA ASP A 107 5.77 -3.19 10.49
C ASP A 107 5.16 -2.14 9.55
N LEU A 108 4.81 -2.55 8.33
CA LEU A 108 4.22 -1.65 7.35
C LEU A 108 2.80 -1.18 7.77
N ALA A 109 1.98 -2.07 8.35
CA ALA A 109 0.68 -1.70 8.89
C ALA A 109 0.81 -0.69 10.05
N ALA A 110 1.77 -0.91 10.96
CA ALA A 110 2.06 0.02 12.05
C ALA A 110 2.50 1.39 11.50
N ALA A 111 3.31 1.43 10.45
CA ALA A 111 3.70 2.69 9.82
C ALA A 111 2.47 3.48 9.33
N THR A 112 1.44 2.83 8.77
CA THR A 112 0.23 3.53 8.30
C THR A 112 -0.56 4.25 9.38
N THR A 113 -0.51 3.82 10.65
CA THR A 113 -1.24 4.47 11.74
C THR A 113 -0.58 5.79 12.14
N GLY A 114 0.75 5.86 12.17
CA GLY A 114 1.49 7.09 12.42
C GLY A 114 1.26 8.19 11.38
N TYR A 115 0.78 7.83 10.17
CA TYR A 115 0.41 8.82 9.17
C TYR A 115 -0.94 9.48 9.42
N LYS A 116 -1.83 8.90 10.23
CA LYS A 116 -3.15 9.52 10.51
C LYS A 116 -3.01 10.93 11.06
N ASP A 117 -1.96 11.21 11.81
CA ASP A 117 -1.69 12.52 12.42
C ASP A 117 -1.11 13.55 11.44
N VAL A 118 -0.60 13.12 10.28
CA VAL A 118 0.05 13.98 9.27
C VAL A 118 -0.71 14.05 7.94
N LEU A 119 -1.64 13.12 7.72
CA LEU A 119 -2.59 13.15 6.64
C LEU A 119 -3.61 14.27 6.90
N SER A 120 -3.90 15.09 5.89
CA SER A 120 -5.06 15.98 5.96
C SER A 120 -6.32 15.17 6.30
N GLU A 121 -7.35 15.74 6.96
CA GLU A 121 -8.60 15.01 7.28
C GLU A 121 -9.17 14.23 6.09
N GLY A 122 -9.10 14.82 4.89
CA GLY A 122 -9.55 14.17 3.64
C GLY A 122 -8.72 12.96 3.20
N ALA A 123 -7.60 12.67 3.85
CA ALA A 123 -6.65 11.63 3.52
C ALA A 123 -6.57 10.51 4.57
N VAL A 124 -6.95 10.80 5.83
CA VAL A 124 -7.13 9.79 6.89
C VAL A 124 -8.09 8.69 6.43
N ARG A 125 -9.07 9.03 5.59
CA ARG A 125 -10.03 8.08 5.00
C ARG A 125 -9.42 6.99 4.12
N TYR A 126 -8.17 7.12 3.66
CA TYR A 126 -7.48 6.11 2.85
C TYR A 126 -6.57 5.19 3.69
N VAL A 127 -6.47 5.43 4.99
CA VAL A 127 -5.74 4.53 5.90
C VAL A 127 -6.63 3.33 6.18
N PRO A 128 -6.26 2.12 5.71
CA PRO A 128 -7.09 0.95 5.94
C PRO A 128 -7.09 0.58 7.43
N THR A 129 -8.19 0.01 7.90
CA THR A 129 -8.19 -0.71 9.17
C THR A 129 -7.53 -2.06 8.95
N VAL A 130 -6.49 -2.36 9.72
CA VAL A 130 -5.79 -3.65 9.69
C VAL A 130 -6.11 -4.42 10.95
N ASP A 131 -6.62 -5.64 10.79
CA ASP A 131 -6.84 -6.59 11.88
C ASP A 131 -5.65 -7.55 11.98
N MET A 132 -4.80 -7.32 12.98
CA MET A 132 -3.58 -8.13 13.21
C MET A 132 -3.86 -9.60 13.55
N THR A 133 -5.12 -9.95 13.84
CA THR A 133 -5.54 -11.33 14.12
C THR A 133 -5.94 -12.10 12.86
N ARG A 134 -6.11 -11.42 11.72
CA ARG A 134 -6.44 -12.03 10.44
C ARG A 134 -5.20 -12.42 9.67
N LEU A 135 -5.38 -13.35 8.74
CA LEU A 135 -4.36 -13.64 7.76
C LEU A 135 -4.26 -12.50 6.73
N PRO A 136 -3.05 -12.17 6.24
CA PRO A 136 -1.76 -12.78 6.56
C PRO A 136 -1.09 -12.27 7.86
N PHE A 137 -1.61 -11.21 8.49
CA PHE A 137 -0.96 -10.49 9.59
C PHE A 137 -0.66 -11.35 10.83
N ARG A 138 -1.50 -12.34 11.15
CA ARG A 138 -1.37 -13.16 12.35
C ARG A 138 -0.14 -14.07 12.37
N ASP A 139 -0.01 -14.95 11.38
CA ASP A 139 0.95 -16.08 11.42
C ASP A 139 2.00 -15.99 10.30
N LEU A 140 1.83 -15.06 9.37
CA LEU A 140 2.53 -15.03 8.09
C LEU A 140 2.80 -13.60 7.60
N GLN A 141 3.04 -12.68 8.54
CA GLN A 141 3.37 -11.29 8.27
C GLN A 141 4.56 -11.13 7.31
N LYS A 142 5.51 -12.08 7.33
CA LYS A 142 6.56 -12.25 6.30
C LYS A 142 6.09 -13.23 5.24
N PHE A 143 5.09 -12.81 4.45
CA PHE A 143 4.44 -13.66 3.45
C PHE A 143 5.41 -14.24 2.43
N THR A 144 6.55 -13.59 2.21
CA THR A 144 7.56 -14.06 1.26
C THR A 144 8.20 -15.39 1.65
N ASN A 145 8.11 -15.76 2.93
CA ASN A 145 8.58 -17.06 3.42
C ASN A 145 7.81 -18.25 2.83
N ILE A 146 6.64 -18.04 2.20
CA ILE A 146 5.93 -19.08 1.44
C ILE A 146 6.86 -19.74 0.40
N ARG A 147 7.79 -18.98 -0.19
CA ARG A 147 8.76 -19.49 -1.19
C ARG A 147 9.70 -20.58 -0.66
N TYR A 148 9.88 -20.67 0.65
CA TYR A 148 10.76 -21.66 1.29
C TYR A 148 10.00 -22.88 1.83
N ARG A 149 8.68 -22.92 1.63
CA ARG A 149 7.84 -24.05 2.04
C ARG A 149 7.64 -25.02 0.88
N GLY A 150 7.27 -26.26 1.17
CA GLY A 150 6.89 -27.23 0.14
C GLY A 150 5.62 -26.79 -0.60
N ASN A 151 5.48 -27.21 -1.86
CA ASN A 151 4.27 -26.94 -2.64
C ASN A 151 3.01 -27.43 -1.92
N GLY A 152 1.96 -26.60 -1.92
CA GLY A 152 0.70 -26.87 -1.23
C GLY A 152 0.76 -26.55 0.27
N SER A 153 1.70 -25.71 0.69
CA SER A 153 1.84 -25.30 2.10
C SER A 153 0.74 -24.35 2.57
N VAL A 154 0.05 -23.68 1.65
CA VAL A 154 -1.12 -22.85 1.93
C VAL A 154 -2.37 -23.60 1.53
N LEU A 155 -3.29 -23.75 2.48
CA LEU A 155 -4.59 -24.37 2.23
C LEU A 155 -5.47 -23.48 1.35
N SER A 156 -6.39 -24.08 0.60
CA SER A 156 -7.33 -23.35 -0.26
C SER A 156 -8.13 -22.29 0.51
N GLU A 157 -8.56 -22.62 1.73
CA GLU A 157 -9.33 -21.71 2.58
C GLU A 157 -8.49 -20.52 3.03
N ASP A 158 -7.24 -20.75 3.41
CA ASP A 158 -6.33 -19.69 3.81
C ASP A 158 -6.00 -18.78 2.63
N ALA A 159 -5.66 -19.34 1.46
CA ALA A 159 -5.41 -18.54 0.26
C ALA A 159 -6.61 -17.66 -0.12
N ALA A 160 -7.84 -18.16 0.07
CA ALA A 160 -9.06 -17.37 -0.14
C ALA A 160 -9.19 -16.23 0.87
N LYS A 161 -8.97 -16.48 2.17
CA LYS A 161 -8.99 -15.46 3.23
C LYS A 161 -7.93 -14.38 3.02
N TRP A 162 -6.74 -14.76 2.58
CA TRP A 162 -5.67 -13.81 2.24
C TRP A 162 -6.08 -12.88 1.10
N LEU A 163 -6.67 -13.44 0.05
CA LEU A 163 -7.13 -12.65 -1.08
C LEU A 163 -8.31 -11.74 -0.71
N GLU A 164 -9.22 -12.21 0.13
CA GLU A 164 -10.31 -11.39 0.68
C GLU A 164 -9.77 -10.18 1.46
N GLU A 165 -8.83 -10.40 2.37
CA GLU A 165 -8.19 -9.33 3.14
C GLU A 165 -7.43 -8.36 2.22
N ALA A 166 -6.70 -8.89 1.22
CA ALA A 166 -5.99 -8.07 0.24
C ALA A 166 -6.95 -7.19 -0.59
N CYS A 167 -8.09 -7.74 -1.02
CA CYS A 167 -9.14 -6.99 -1.71
C CYS A 167 -9.71 -5.89 -0.81
N ALA A 168 -10.09 -6.22 0.42
CA ALA A 168 -10.65 -5.26 1.37
C ALA A 168 -9.68 -4.10 1.66
N LEU A 169 -8.40 -4.41 1.88
CA LEU A 169 -7.37 -3.42 2.14
C LEU A 169 -7.11 -2.54 0.92
N TYR A 170 -7.02 -3.13 -0.28
CA TYR A 170 -6.89 -2.38 -1.53
C TYR A 170 -8.08 -1.43 -1.73
N ASP A 171 -9.31 -1.93 -1.59
CA ASP A 171 -10.52 -1.15 -1.81
C ASP A 171 -10.68 0.02 -0.84
N ALA A 172 -10.26 -0.17 0.41
CA ALA A 172 -10.26 0.86 1.45
C ALA A 172 -9.12 1.90 1.28
N SER A 173 -8.07 1.58 0.51
CA SER A 173 -6.90 2.44 0.32
C SER A 173 -6.76 2.89 -1.13
N VAL A 174 -5.98 2.17 -1.94
CA VAL A 174 -5.66 2.49 -3.34
C VAL A 174 -6.92 2.58 -4.20
N GLY A 175 -7.86 1.64 -4.06
CA GLY A 175 -9.13 1.64 -4.79
C GLY A 175 -9.96 2.90 -4.50
N LEU A 176 -9.99 3.34 -3.24
CA LEU A 176 -10.66 4.57 -2.86
C LEU A 176 -9.91 5.81 -3.37
N MET A 177 -8.58 5.84 -3.30
CA MET A 177 -7.77 6.92 -3.90
C MET A 177 -8.00 7.04 -5.41
N ARG A 178 -8.19 5.92 -6.12
CA ARG A 178 -8.51 5.91 -7.55
C ARG A 178 -9.89 6.48 -7.83
N ARG A 179 -10.91 6.08 -7.06
CA ARG A 179 -12.28 6.63 -7.17
C ARG A 179 -12.32 8.14 -6.93
N ASP A 180 -11.50 8.61 -5.99
CA ASP A 180 -11.36 10.04 -5.68
C ASP A 180 -10.41 10.79 -6.63
N GLY A 181 -9.82 10.10 -7.62
CA GLY A 181 -8.97 10.67 -8.66
C GLY A 181 -7.57 11.11 -8.19
N LEU A 182 -7.12 10.63 -7.02
CA LEU A 182 -5.83 10.96 -6.43
C LEU A 182 -4.67 10.20 -7.04
N VAL A 183 -4.90 8.93 -7.37
CA VAL A 183 -3.94 8.05 -8.05
C VAL A 183 -4.59 7.49 -9.31
N LYS A 184 -3.83 7.38 -10.41
CA LYS A 184 -4.31 6.94 -11.73
C LYS A 184 -3.62 5.69 -12.23
#